data_AF-A0AB39WJ19-F1
#
_entry.id   AF-A0AB39WJ19-F1
#
_cell.length_a   1.000
_cell.length_b   1.000
_cell.length_c   1.000
_cell.angle_alpha   90.00
_cell.angle_beta   90.00
_cell.angle_gamma   90.00
#
_symmetry.space_group_name_H-M   'P 1'
#
loop_
_entity.id
_entity.type
_entity.pdbx_description
1 polymer ?
#
loop_
_entity_poly.entity_id
_entity_poly.type
_entity_poly.pdbx_seq_one_letter_code
_entity_poly.pdbx_strand_id
1 'polypeptide(L)'
;MIKVGYFKRPILRGRDIKKYSYEFADLWIINTHNGVKEKGVKPINVDDYPAIKNHLNNYLLQLENRQDKGDTIYNLRNCAYMEDFSKQKIIWAEIARSGNAFTFDNNGYMVSNTGYMLVVNENMTDENVYDNLLAFLNSKAILFYLNMISTRLDETGWRWLRQYVELLPIPKLSDNQLQYISSEIQSQLSEVSSCGQIKINAFVNDLYNFDKEEVMFLNGLLSK
;
A
#
# COMPACT_ATOMS: atom_id res chain seq x y z
N MET A 1 32.27 6.40 -7.65
CA MET A 1 31.18 5.39 -7.68
C MET A 1 29.85 6.12 -7.63
N ILE A 2 29.18 6.27 -8.77
CA ILE A 2 27.85 6.92 -8.82
C ILE A 2 26.82 5.86 -8.41
N LYS A 3 26.06 6.15 -7.34
CA LYS A 3 25.04 5.24 -6.80
C LYS A 3 23.93 5.02 -7.85
N VAL A 4 24.02 3.91 -8.58
CA VAL A 4 23.02 3.41 -9.54
C VAL A 4 21.60 3.32 -8.92
N GLY A 5 21.49 3.30 -7.58
CA GLY A 5 20.24 3.18 -6.84
C GLY A 5 19.31 4.41 -6.81
N TYR A 6 19.70 5.59 -7.31
CA TYR A 6 18.81 6.76 -7.25
C TYR A 6 17.69 6.77 -8.33
N PHE A 7 17.91 6.08 -9.45
CA PHE A 7 17.03 6.13 -10.62
C PHE A 7 16.16 4.90 -10.77
N LYS A 8 16.64 3.74 -10.30
CA LYS A 8 15.93 2.48 -10.35
C LYS A 8 15.21 2.27 -9.03
N ARG A 9 13.90 2.44 -9.02
CA ARG A 9 13.07 2.20 -7.84
C ARG A 9 12.24 0.95 -8.04
N PRO A 10 12.25 -0.02 -7.11
CA PRO A 10 11.43 -1.21 -7.27
C PRO A 10 9.95 -0.84 -7.17
N ILE A 11 9.10 -1.48 -7.96
CA ILE A 11 7.67 -1.18 -8.02
C ILE A 11 6.81 -2.43 -7.78
N LEU A 12 5.73 -2.25 -7.04
CA LEU A 12 4.63 -3.19 -6.90
C LEU A 12 3.41 -2.70 -7.69
N ARG A 13 2.77 -3.61 -8.42
CA ARG A 13 1.44 -3.40 -8.99
C ARG A 13 0.38 -3.95 -8.04
N GLY A 14 -0.88 -3.59 -8.23
CA GLY A 14 -1.98 -4.09 -7.38
C GLY A 14 -2.00 -5.62 -7.29
N ARG A 15 -1.76 -6.32 -8.41
CA ARG A 15 -1.70 -7.80 -8.43
C ARG A 15 -0.55 -8.40 -7.61
N ASP A 16 0.51 -7.62 -7.41
CA ASP A 16 1.70 -8.03 -6.67
C ASP A 16 1.47 -7.88 -5.15
N ILE A 17 0.48 -7.09 -4.72
CA ILE A 17 0.13 -6.88 -3.31
C ILE A 17 -0.88 -7.92 -2.84
N LYS A 18 -0.59 -8.59 -1.73
CA LYS A 18 -1.41 -9.63 -1.11
C LYS A 18 -1.79 -9.24 0.32
N LYS A 19 -2.61 -10.09 0.93
CA LYS A 19 -2.91 -9.97 2.36
C LYS A 19 -1.63 -10.24 3.16
N TYR A 20 -1.19 -9.28 3.96
CA TYR A 20 0.01 -9.33 4.81
C TYR A 20 1.35 -9.57 4.09
N SER A 21 1.38 -9.53 2.76
CA SER A 21 2.60 -9.78 1.99
C SER A 21 2.50 -9.16 0.60
N TYR A 22 3.59 -9.26 -0.16
CA TYR A 22 3.62 -8.91 -1.57
C TYR A 22 4.66 -9.79 -2.30
N GLU A 23 4.50 -9.92 -3.62
CA GLU A 23 5.37 -10.69 -4.49
C GLU A 23 6.14 -9.74 -5.42
N PHE A 24 7.43 -9.54 -5.16
CA PHE A 24 8.23 -8.67 -6.02
C PHE A 24 8.54 -9.34 -7.37
N ALA A 25 8.00 -8.78 -8.45
CA ALA A 25 8.12 -9.33 -9.79
C ALA A 25 9.40 -8.90 -10.55
N ASP A 26 10.45 -8.48 -9.84
CA ASP A 26 11.67 -7.88 -10.40
C ASP A 26 11.41 -6.71 -11.37
N LEU A 27 10.40 -5.89 -11.04
CA LEU A 27 10.02 -4.72 -11.83
C LEU A 27 10.54 -3.44 -11.21
N TRP A 28 11.05 -2.56 -12.08
CA TRP A 28 11.72 -1.33 -11.68
C TRP A 28 11.19 -0.15 -12.49
N ILE A 29 11.03 0.99 -11.83
CA ILE A 29 10.80 2.28 -12.47
C ILE A 29 12.14 2.96 -12.72
N ILE A 30 12.30 3.50 -13.93
CA ILE A 30 13.32 4.52 -14.23
C ILE A 30 12.73 5.89 -13.87
N ASN A 31 13.16 6.44 -12.74
CA ASN A 31 12.67 7.70 -12.20
C ASN A 31 13.62 8.86 -12.57
N THR A 32 13.40 9.47 -13.72
CA THR A 32 14.06 10.71 -14.16
C THR A 32 13.39 11.95 -13.55
N HIS A 33 13.37 12.03 -12.21
CA HIS A 33 12.72 13.12 -11.47
C HIS A 33 13.22 14.52 -11.83
N ASN A 34 12.34 15.51 -11.69
CA ASN A 34 12.62 16.93 -12.00
C ASN A 34 13.22 17.72 -10.83
N GLY A 35 13.95 17.03 -9.95
CA GLY A 35 14.44 17.62 -8.70
C GLY A 35 13.32 17.96 -7.71
N VAL A 36 13.73 18.57 -6.59
CA VAL A 36 12.88 19.12 -5.54
C VAL A 36 13.49 20.47 -5.17
N LYS A 37 12.90 21.56 -5.69
CA LYS A 37 13.49 22.91 -5.62
C LYS A 37 13.68 23.37 -4.19
N GLU A 38 12.70 23.10 -3.34
CA GLU A 38 12.65 23.45 -1.93
C GLU A 38 13.78 22.79 -1.12
N LYS A 39 14.32 21.68 -1.62
CA LYS A 39 15.41 20.90 -0.99
C LYS A 39 16.74 21.06 -1.72
N GLY A 40 16.81 21.94 -2.71
CA GLY A 40 18.00 22.12 -3.56
C GLY A 40 18.37 20.87 -4.38
N VAL A 41 17.45 19.91 -4.52
CA VAL A 41 17.69 18.70 -5.33
C VAL A 41 17.47 19.07 -6.79
N LYS A 42 18.51 18.92 -7.61
CA LYS A 42 18.45 19.24 -9.04
C LYS A 42 17.69 18.16 -9.83
N PRO A 43 17.09 18.50 -10.97
CA PRO A 43 16.64 17.52 -11.95
C PRO A 43 17.76 16.58 -12.35
N ILE A 44 17.39 15.35 -12.71
CA ILE A 44 18.34 14.41 -13.25
C ILE A 44 18.71 14.86 -14.66
N ASN A 45 20.00 15.09 -14.86
CA ASN A 45 20.56 15.24 -16.19
C ASN A 45 20.71 13.86 -16.83
N VAL A 46 19.86 13.55 -17.80
CA VAL A 46 19.83 12.23 -18.46
C VAL A 46 21.05 11.99 -19.35
N ASP A 47 21.74 13.06 -19.76
CA ASP A 47 22.98 12.98 -20.55
C ASP A 47 24.13 12.31 -19.77
N ASP A 48 24.08 12.37 -18.44
CA ASP A 48 25.04 11.69 -17.57
C ASP A 48 24.84 10.16 -17.54
N TYR A 49 23.75 9.64 -18.15
CA TYR A 49 23.37 8.23 -18.15
C TYR A 49 23.10 7.68 -19.56
N PRO A 50 24.14 7.40 -20.37
CA PRO A 50 23.98 7.02 -21.78
C PRO A 50 23.07 5.82 -22.04
N ALA A 51 23.13 4.79 -21.19
CA ALA A 51 22.26 3.62 -21.33
C ALA A 51 20.77 3.95 -21.11
N ILE A 52 20.47 4.81 -20.14
CA ILE A 52 19.11 5.27 -19.87
C ILE A 52 18.63 6.19 -20.99
N LYS A 53 19.47 7.14 -21.42
CA LYS A 53 19.17 8.01 -22.56
C LYS A 53 18.86 7.21 -23.82
N ASN A 54 19.69 6.23 -24.16
CA ASN A 54 19.48 5.36 -25.32
C ASN A 54 18.18 4.56 -25.20
N HIS A 55 17.84 4.08 -24.00
CA HIS A 55 16.56 3.42 -23.77
C HIS A 55 15.38 4.37 -23.99
N LEU A 56 15.42 5.57 -23.40
CA LEU A 56 14.36 6.59 -23.52
C LEU A 56 14.22 7.14 -24.94
N ASN A 57 15.31 7.19 -25.72
CA ASN A 57 15.28 7.62 -27.12
C ASN A 57 14.39 6.75 -28.00
N ASN A 58 14.18 5.48 -27.64
CA ASN A 58 13.24 4.60 -28.34
C ASN A 58 11.77 5.03 -28.16
N TYR A 59 11.50 5.97 -27.26
CA TYR A 59 10.15 6.42 -26.89
C TYR A 59 9.95 7.94 -27.05
N LEU A 60 10.76 8.63 -27.87
CA LEU A 60 10.71 10.10 -27.97
C LEU A 60 9.32 10.63 -28.32
N LEU A 61 8.65 10.04 -29.30
CA LEU A 61 7.30 10.46 -29.69
C LEU A 61 6.30 10.33 -28.54
N GLN A 62 6.39 9.26 -27.74
CA GLN A 62 5.54 9.08 -26.57
C GLN A 62 5.88 10.12 -25.49
N LEU A 63 7.17 10.35 -25.24
CA LEU A 63 7.65 11.32 -24.25
C LEU A 63 7.24 12.76 -24.60
N GLU A 64 7.29 13.11 -25.89
CA GLU A 64 6.86 14.40 -26.43
C GLU A 64 5.35 14.61 -26.33
N ASN A 65 4.55 13.56 -26.46
CA ASN A 65 3.09 13.66 -26.38
C ASN A 65 2.52 13.59 -24.95
N ARG A 66 3.36 13.41 -23.92
CA ARG A 66 2.90 13.44 -22.53
C ARG A 66 2.40 14.84 -22.17
N GLN A 67 1.26 14.91 -21.49
CA GLN A 67 0.74 16.15 -20.93
C GLN A 67 1.67 16.71 -19.84
N ASP A 68 2.14 15.84 -18.94
CA ASP A 68 3.00 16.21 -17.81
C ASP A 68 4.49 16.02 -18.15
N LYS A 69 5.28 17.09 -18.11
CA LYS A 69 6.73 17.08 -18.35
C LYS A 69 7.51 17.82 -17.25
N GLY A 70 8.79 17.52 -17.14
CA GLY A 70 9.74 18.29 -16.33
C GLY A 70 10.50 19.32 -17.17
N ASP A 71 11.71 19.65 -16.72
CA ASP A 71 12.59 20.64 -17.34
C ASP A 71 13.06 20.21 -18.74
N THR A 72 13.14 18.89 -18.98
CA THR A 72 13.34 18.31 -20.32
C THR A 72 12.26 17.28 -20.65
N ILE A 73 12.18 16.87 -21.92
CA ILE A 73 11.28 15.79 -22.37
C ILE A 73 11.51 14.47 -21.64
N TYR A 74 12.74 14.24 -21.15
CA TYR A 74 13.12 13.05 -20.42
C TYR A 74 12.72 13.09 -18.95
N ASN A 75 12.48 14.29 -18.38
CA ASN A 75 12.13 14.41 -16.97
C ASN A 75 10.63 14.18 -16.75
N LEU A 76 10.32 13.46 -15.67
CA LEU A 76 8.96 13.38 -15.15
C LEU A 76 8.56 14.74 -14.56
N ARG A 77 7.26 15.04 -14.39
CA ARG A 77 6.86 16.24 -13.66
C ARG A 77 7.29 16.16 -12.19
N ASN A 78 7.36 17.31 -11.52
CA ASN A 78 7.55 17.31 -10.07
C ASN A 78 6.32 16.67 -9.38
N CYS A 79 6.58 15.88 -8.33
CA CYS A 79 5.58 15.13 -7.59
C CYS A 79 5.85 15.26 -6.08
N ALA A 80 4.94 15.94 -5.39
CA ALA A 80 5.11 16.37 -4.00
C ALA A 80 5.27 15.21 -2.99
N TYR A 81 4.78 14.01 -3.33
CA TYR A 81 4.77 12.84 -2.45
C TYR A 81 5.83 11.78 -2.84
N MET A 82 6.82 12.12 -3.67
CA MET A 82 7.82 11.12 -4.11
C MET A 82 8.65 10.52 -2.96
N GLU A 83 8.82 11.29 -1.89
CA GLU A 83 9.52 10.85 -0.68
C GLU A 83 8.63 9.99 0.24
N ASP A 84 7.30 10.13 0.14
CA ASP A 84 6.37 9.33 0.92
C ASP A 84 6.47 7.84 0.56
N PHE A 85 6.83 7.52 -0.69
CA PHE A 85 7.16 6.15 -1.08
C PHE A 85 8.36 5.56 -0.31
N SER A 86 9.24 6.38 0.25
CA SER A 86 10.38 5.91 1.05
C SER A 86 10.06 5.78 2.53
N LYS A 87 8.89 6.26 2.98
CA LYS A 87 8.43 6.10 4.37
C LYS A 87 7.87 4.70 4.59
N GLN A 88 7.80 4.33 5.86
CA GLN A 88 6.93 3.25 6.32
C GLN A 88 5.49 3.55 5.88
N LYS A 89 4.80 2.53 5.37
CA LYS A 89 3.46 2.69 4.82
C LYS A 89 2.70 1.38 4.79
N ILE A 90 1.38 1.47 4.80
CA ILE A 90 0.51 0.37 4.40
C ILE A 90 0.21 0.54 2.92
N ILE A 91 0.28 -0.55 2.16
CA ILE A 91 -0.09 -0.58 0.75
C ILE A 91 -1.20 -1.59 0.53
N TRP A 92 -2.06 -1.34 -0.46
CA TRP A 92 -3.12 -2.28 -0.85
C TRP A 92 -3.42 -2.23 -2.34
N ALA A 93 -3.96 -3.33 -2.86
CA ALA A 93 -4.45 -3.42 -4.23
C ALA A 93 -5.79 -2.70 -4.37
N GLU A 94 -5.99 -1.94 -5.45
CA GLU A 94 -7.32 -1.40 -5.76
C GLU A 94 -8.34 -2.53 -5.91
N ILE A 95 -7.99 -3.60 -6.63
CA ILE A 95 -8.84 -4.76 -6.84
C ILE A 95 -8.20 -5.96 -6.15
N ALA A 96 -8.84 -6.46 -5.09
CA ALA A 96 -8.40 -7.61 -4.33
C ALA A 96 -9.25 -8.84 -4.65
N ARG A 97 -8.59 -9.98 -4.95
CA ARG A 97 -9.26 -11.26 -5.23
C ARG A 97 -9.55 -12.12 -3.99
N SER A 98 -8.97 -11.74 -2.86
CA SER A 98 -9.03 -12.46 -1.57
C SER A 98 -9.88 -11.73 -0.52
N GLY A 99 -10.75 -10.81 -0.93
CA GLY A 99 -11.44 -9.89 -0.02
C GLY A 99 -10.54 -8.74 0.42
N ASN A 100 -9.67 -8.99 1.40
CA ASN A 100 -8.70 -8.00 1.92
C ASN A 100 -7.31 -8.25 1.32
N ALA A 101 -6.58 -7.18 0.99
CA ALA A 101 -5.21 -7.26 0.46
C ALA A 101 -4.36 -6.06 0.92
N PHE A 102 -4.26 -5.87 2.23
CA PHE A 102 -3.41 -4.85 2.85
C PHE A 102 -2.13 -5.47 3.39
N THR A 103 -1.00 -4.77 3.23
CA THR A 103 0.30 -5.19 3.77
C THR A 103 1.12 -3.97 4.18
N PHE A 104 2.06 -4.19 5.09
CA PHE A 104 3.06 -3.19 5.47
C PHE A 104 4.23 -3.20 4.48
N ASP A 105 4.75 -2.01 4.16
CA ASP A 105 5.97 -1.82 3.38
C ASP A 105 6.92 -0.85 4.10
N ASN A 106 8.09 -1.38 4.45
CA ASN A 106 9.23 -0.64 5.01
C ASN A 106 10.47 -0.68 4.08
N ASN A 107 10.33 -1.21 2.88
CA ASN A 107 11.42 -1.37 1.91
C ASN A 107 11.42 -0.28 0.83
N GLY A 108 10.46 0.65 0.89
CA GLY A 108 10.42 1.82 0.02
C GLY A 108 9.96 1.52 -1.40
N TYR A 109 9.13 0.48 -1.59
CA TYR A 109 8.57 0.15 -2.90
C TYR A 109 7.70 1.29 -3.43
N MET A 110 7.85 1.55 -4.72
CA MET A 110 6.85 2.31 -5.46
C MET A 110 5.58 1.49 -5.65
N VAL A 111 4.45 2.16 -5.77
CA VAL A 111 3.16 1.52 -6.03
C VAL A 111 2.59 2.09 -7.33
N SER A 112 2.19 1.20 -8.24
CA SER A 112 1.53 1.60 -9.49
C SER A 112 0.16 2.23 -9.22
N ASN A 113 -0.49 2.79 -10.25
CA ASN A 113 -1.86 3.29 -10.17
C ASN A 113 -2.91 2.23 -9.76
N THR A 114 -2.60 0.93 -9.85
CA THR A 114 -3.49 -0.17 -9.43
C THR A 114 -3.34 -0.54 -7.95
N GLY A 115 -2.53 0.20 -7.20
CA GLY A 115 -2.44 0.09 -5.75
C GLY A 115 -2.44 1.47 -5.10
N TYR A 116 -2.70 1.48 -3.81
CA TYR A 116 -2.72 2.68 -2.98
C TYR A 116 -1.74 2.53 -1.82
N MET A 117 -1.44 3.66 -1.18
CA MET A 117 -0.61 3.70 0.02
C MET A 117 -1.22 4.61 1.08
N LEU A 118 -0.97 4.29 2.34
CA LEU A 118 -1.29 5.07 3.53
C LEU A 118 -0.01 5.23 4.32
N VAL A 119 0.36 6.49 4.54
CA VAL A 119 1.47 6.90 5.41
C VAL A 119 0.86 7.52 6.65
N VAL A 120 1.29 7.08 7.82
CA VAL A 120 0.85 7.68 9.08
C VAL A 120 1.59 9.00 9.31
N ASN A 121 0.89 9.99 9.87
CA ASN A 121 1.45 11.30 10.18
C ASN A 121 2.59 11.18 11.21
N GLU A 122 3.68 11.90 11.00
CA GLU A 122 4.86 11.95 11.88
C GLU A 122 4.56 12.43 13.30
N ASN A 123 3.45 13.14 13.51
CA ASN A 123 2.99 13.58 14.83
C ASN A 123 2.31 12.46 15.64
N MET A 124 2.06 11.27 15.08
CA MET A 124 1.58 10.12 15.84
C MET A 124 2.75 9.44 16.56
N THR A 125 2.62 9.27 17.87
CA THR A 125 3.65 8.71 18.75
C THR A 125 3.45 7.22 19.06
N ASP A 126 2.38 6.61 18.56
CA ASP A 126 2.08 5.20 18.80
C ASP A 126 2.94 4.32 17.87
N GLU A 127 3.93 3.65 18.46
CA GLU A 127 4.86 2.77 17.75
C GLU A 127 4.15 1.59 17.05
N ASN A 128 2.96 1.20 17.52
CA ASN A 128 2.20 0.06 17.01
C ASN A 128 1.08 0.46 16.05
N VAL A 129 1.03 1.73 15.62
CA VAL A 129 -0.05 2.25 14.77
C VAL A 129 -0.21 1.46 13.47
N TYR A 130 0.88 1.06 12.83
CA TYR A 130 0.83 0.29 11.58
C TYR A 130 0.30 -1.12 11.79
N ASP A 131 0.75 -1.81 12.85
CA ASP A 131 0.25 -3.14 13.20
C ASP A 131 -1.26 -3.08 13.50
N ASN A 132 -1.67 -2.09 14.28
CA ASN A 132 -3.07 -1.87 14.61
C ASN A 132 -3.94 -1.67 13.36
N LEU A 133 -3.56 -0.72 12.50
CA LEU A 133 -4.25 -0.48 11.23
C LEU A 133 -4.30 -1.75 10.39
N LEU A 134 -3.18 -2.47 10.28
CA LEU A 134 -3.10 -3.69 9.49
C LEU A 134 -4.02 -4.80 10.02
N ALA A 135 -4.18 -4.91 11.34
CA ALA A 135 -5.11 -5.85 11.96
C ALA A 135 -6.57 -5.55 11.60
N PHE A 136 -6.97 -4.28 11.75
CA PHE A 136 -8.32 -3.85 11.39
C PHE A 136 -8.59 -4.03 9.90
N LEU A 137 -7.74 -3.48 9.04
CA LEU A 137 -7.91 -3.47 7.57
C LEU A 137 -8.01 -4.88 6.98
N ASN A 138 -7.36 -5.86 7.61
CA ASN A 138 -7.40 -7.25 7.18
C ASN A 138 -8.43 -8.13 7.91
N SER A 139 -9.25 -7.57 8.80
CA SER A 139 -10.33 -8.27 9.50
C SER A 139 -11.55 -8.55 8.61
N LYS A 140 -12.35 -9.55 8.99
CA LYS A 140 -13.62 -9.87 8.31
C LYS A 140 -14.68 -8.80 8.51
N ALA A 141 -14.69 -8.12 9.66
CA ALA A 141 -15.58 -7.00 9.95
C ALA A 141 -15.38 -5.83 8.97
N ILE A 142 -14.13 -5.48 8.66
CA ILE A 142 -13.83 -4.43 7.68
C ILE A 142 -14.19 -4.86 6.26
N LEU A 143 -14.00 -6.13 5.89
CA LEU A 143 -14.48 -6.65 4.60
C LEU A 143 -16.01 -6.56 4.47
N PHE A 144 -16.72 -6.90 5.55
CA PHE A 144 -18.18 -6.76 5.61
C PHE A 144 -18.60 -5.30 5.42
N TYR A 145 -17.98 -4.39 6.16
CA TYR A 145 -18.29 -2.96 6.04
C TYR A 145 -18.01 -2.45 4.62
N LEU A 146 -16.92 -2.87 3.98
CA LEU A 146 -16.66 -2.55 2.58
C LEU A 146 -17.81 -3.01 1.66
N ASN A 147 -18.35 -4.22 1.85
CA ASN A 147 -19.49 -4.72 1.06
C ASN A 147 -20.74 -3.86 1.22
N MET A 148 -20.88 -3.12 2.33
CA MET A 148 -22.01 -2.23 2.57
C MET A 148 -21.85 -0.88 1.85
N ILE A 149 -20.61 -0.41 1.67
CA ILE A 149 -20.32 0.94 1.16
C ILE A 149 -19.79 0.96 -0.28
N SER A 150 -19.43 -0.19 -0.85
CA SER A 150 -18.83 -0.30 -2.17
C SER A 150 -19.53 -1.34 -3.04
N THR A 151 -19.34 -1.21 -4.36
CA THR A 151 -19.73 -2.23 -5.33
C THR A 151 -18.51 -3.07 -5.70
N ARG A 152 -18.70 -4.39 -5.77
CA ARG A 152 -17.68 -5.30 -6.30
C ARG A 152 -17.54 -5.11 -7.81
N LEU A 153 -16.35 -5.38 -8.33
CA LEU A 153 -16.10 -5.44 -9.77
C LEU A 153 -16.81 -6.64 -10.41
N ASP A 154 -16.69 -7.79 -9.77
CA ASP A 154 -17.32 -9.07 -10.10
C ASP A 154 -17.47 -9.89 -8.80
N GLU A 155 -17.87 -11.16 -8.89
CA GLU A 155 -18.09 -12.02 -7.70
C GLU A 155 -16.89 -12.09 -6.76
N THR A 156 -15.68 -12.01 -7.30
CA THR A 156 -14.42 -12.19 -6.57
C THR A 156 -13.57 -10.91 -6.49
N GLY A 157 -14.04 -9.79 -7.04
CA GLY A 157 -13.25 -8.56 -7.19
C GLY A 157 -13.67 -7.46 -6.24
N TRP A 158 -13.11 -7.41 -5.04
CA TRP A 158 -13.36 -6.31 -4.09
C TRP A 158 -12.58 -5.06 -4.46
N ARG A 159 -13.24 -3.89 -4.45
CA ARG A 159 -12.67 -2.61 -4.87
C ARG A 159 -12.35 -1.72 -3.68
N TRP A 160 -11.08 -1.70 -3.28
CA TRP A 160 -10.53 -0.85 -2.21
C TRP A 160 -10.10 0.52 -2.74
N LEU A 161 -11.05 1.27 -3.29
CA LEU A 161 -10.81 2.67 -3.68
C LEU A 161 -10.59 3.54 -2.44
N ARG A 162 -9.71 4.54 -2.56
CA ARG A 162 -9.41 5.53 -1.51
C ARG A 162 -10.67 6.07 -0.83
N GLN A 163 -11.68 6.47 -1.61
CA GLN A 163 -12.92 7.06 -1.11
C GLN A 163 -13.72 6.15 -0.15
N TYR A 164 -13.53 4.82 -0.24
CA TYR A 164 -14.17 3.87 0.67
C TYR A 164 -13.27 3.55 1.87
N VAL A 165 -11.96 3.46 1.65
CA VAL A 165 -10.97 3.23 2.72
C VAL A 165 -11.01 4.39 3.74
N GLU A 166 -11.21 5.63 3.28
CA GLU A 166 -11.33 6.81 4.15
C GLU A 166 -12.59 6.80 5.05
N LEU A 167 -13.57 5.94 4.75
CA LEU A 167 -14.82 5.83 5.53
C LEU A 167 -14.79 4.69 6.56
N LEU A 168 -13.71 3.91 6.62
CA LEU A 168 -13.63 2.76 7.52
C LEU A 168 -13.61 3.22 8.99
N PRO A 169 -14.49 2.67 9.86
CA PRO A 169 -14.54 3.06 11.25
C PRO A 169 -13.43 2.38 12.04
N ILE A 170 -12.29 3.04 12.26
CA ILE A 170 -11.18 2.46 13.04
C ILE A 170 -11.28 2.93 14.50
N PRO A 171 -11.55 2.04 15.48
CA PRO A 171 -11.70 2.42 16.88
C PRO A 171 -10.36 2.81 17.49
N LYS A 172 -10.40 3.73 18.45
CA LYS A 172 -9.23 4.03 19.29
C LYS A 172 -9.06 2.93 20.33
N LEU A 173 -7.85 2.38 20.40
CA LEU A 173 -7.48 1.34 21.36
C LEU A 173 -6.78 1.93 22.58
N SER A 174 -6.89 1.22 23.71
CA SER A 174 -6.02 1.43 24.89
C SER A 174 -4.63 0.79 24.67
N ASP A 175 -3.64 1.19 25.46
CA ASP A 175 -2.25 0.69 25.34
C ASP A 175 -2.17 -0.84 25.44
N ASN A 176 -2.94 -1.44 26.37
CA ASN A 176 -2.99 -2.90 26.52
C ASN A 176 -3.58 -3.59 25.27
N GLN A 177 -4.60 -2.99 24.67
CA GLN A 177 -5.22 -3.50 23.44
C GLN A 177 -4.26 -3.37 22.24
N LEU A 178 -3.52 -2.26 22.15
CA LEU A 178 -2.49 -2.04 21.14
C LEU A 178 -1.38 -3.08 21.23
N GLN A 179 -0.88 -3.33 22.44
CA GLN A 179 0.16 -4.34 22.66
C GLN A 179 -0.33 -5.75 22.30
N TYR A 180 -1.56 -6.09 22.69
CA TYR A 180 -2.17 -7.38 22.33
C TYR A 180 -2.27 -7.54 20.81
N ILE A 181 -2.88 -6.57 20.11
CA ILE A 181 -3.13 -6.70 18.67
C ILE A 181 -1.83 -6.70 17.86
N SER A 182 -0.82 -5.92 18.29
CA SER A 182 0.52 -5.97 17.68
C SER A 182 1.14 -7.36 17.82
N SER A 183 1.05 -7.99 19.01
CA SER A 183 1.59 -9.35 19.19
C SER A 183 0.93 -10.39 18.28
N GLU A 184 -0.37 -10.27 18.03
CA GLU A 184 -1.10 -11.17 17.14
C GLU A 184 -0.79 -10.90 15.66
N ILE A 185 -0.49 -9.65 15.28
CA ILE A 185 0.03 -9.32 13.95
C ILE A 185 1.41 -9.92 13.74
N GLN A 186 2.33 -9.79 14.70
CA GLN A 186 3.65 -10.40 14.59
C GLN A 186 3.55 -11.94 14.51
N SER A 187 2.61 -12.55 15.24
CA SER A 187 2.32 -13.98 15.08
C SER A 187 1.76 -14.33 13.70
N GLN A 188 0.94 -13.46 13.10
CA GLN A 188 0.37 -13.67 11.77
C GLN A 188 1.42 -13.51 10.66
N LEU A 189 2.35 -12.57 10.80
CA LEU A 189 3.41 -12.30 9.82
C LEU A 189 4.53 -13.34 9.83
N SER A 190 4.80 -13.95 10.98
CA SER A 190 5.88 -14.93 11.12
C SER A 190 5.52 -16.34 10.61
N GLU A 191 4.27 -16.58 10.20
CA GLU A 191 3.72 -17.90 9.84
C GLU A 191 3.90 -18.99 10.94
N VAL A 192 4.35 -18.60 12.14
CA VAL A 192 4.61 -19.51 13.27
C VAL A 192 3.30 -20.03 13.89
N SER A 193 2.18 -19.33 13.67
CA SER A 193 0.86 -19.82 14.09
C SER A 193 -0.21 -19.60 13.01
N SER A 194 -1.01 -20.63 12.74
CA SER A 194 -2.21 -20.53 11.92
C SER A 194 -3.36 -19.80 12.62
N CYS A 195 -3.17 -19.30 13.86
CA CYS A 195 -4.22 -18.72 14.68
C CYS A 195 -4.22 -17.20 14.77
N GLY A 196 -3.14 -16.50 14.36
CA GLY A 196 -3.04 -15.04 14.48
C GLY A 196 -4.25 -14.33 13.86
N GLN A 197 -4.59 -14.68 12.62
CA GLN A 197 -5.79 -14.16 11.95
C GLN A 197 -7.11 -14.46 12.68
N ILE A 198 -7.23 -15.63 13.32
CA ILE A 198 -8.44 -16.03 14.05
C ILE A 198 -8.60 -15.10 15.27
N LYS A 199 -7.52 -14.88 16.02
CA LYS A 199 -7.52 -14.02 17.20
C LYS A 199 -7.69 -12.55 16.85
N ILE A 200 -7.09 -12.07 15.75
CA ILE A 200 -7.33 -10.73 15.21
C ILE A 200 -8.82 -10.55 14.91
N ASN A 201 -9.45 -11.49 14.21
CA ASN A 201 -10.88 -11.39 13.91
C ASN A 201 -11.72 -11.42 15.19
N ALA A 202 -11.42 -12.30 16.14
CA ALA A 202 -12.14 -12.35 17.42
C ALA A 202 -12.06 -11.01 18.17
N PHE A 203 -10.86 -10.47 18.30
CA PHE A 203 -10.63 -9.17 18.94
C PHE A 203 -11.40 -8.03 18.27
N VAL A 204 -11.33 -7.96 16.93
CA VAL A 204 -12.05 -6.92 16.18
C VAL A 204 -13.56 -7.11 16.31
N ASN A 205 -14.04 -8.35 16.31
CA ASN A 205 -15.47 -8.63 16.47
C ASN A 205 -15.99 -8.19 17.83
N ASP A 206 -15.26 -8.51 18.90
CA ASP A 206 -15.57 -8.12 20.27
C ASP A 206 -15.61 -6.59 20.40
N LEU A 207 -14.67 -5.90 19.75
CA LEU A 207 -14.58 -4.44 19.81
C LEU A 207 -15.77 -3.72 19.17
N TYR A 208 -16.37 -4.31 18.12
CA TYR A 208 -17.60 -3.82 17.52
C TYR A 208 -18.87 -4.41 18.17
N ASN A 209 -18.73 -5.26 19.19
CA ASN A 209 -19.81 -5.96 19.88
C ASN A 209 -20.68 -6.84 18.96
N PHE A 210 -20.08 -7.50 17.98
CA PHE A 210 -20.81 -8.47 17.16
C PHE A 210 -21.25 -9.67 17.98
N ASP A 211 -22.49 -10.11 17.80
CA ASP A 211 -23.01 -11.32 18.43
C ASP A 211 -22.57 -12.61 17.71
N LYS A 212 -22.98 -13.77 18.23
CA LYS A 212 -22.59 -15.07 17.67
C LYS A 212 -23.12 -15.29 16.25
N GLU A 213 -24.33 -14.85 15.95
CA GLU A 213 -24.95 -15.03 14.63
C GLU A 213 -24.25 -14.13 13.61
N GLU A 214 -23.94 -12.90 14.00
CA GLU A 214 -23.18 -11.95 13.19
C GLU A 214 -21.76 -12.45 12.92
N VAL A 215 -21.06 -12.97 13.94
CA VAL A 215 -19.73 -13.57 13.76
C VAL A 215 -19.78 -14.79 12.83
N MET A 216 -20.81 -15.64 12.92
CA MET A 216 -21.01 -16.75 11.99
C MET A 216 -21.22 -16.24 10.56
N PHE A 217 -22.04 -15.20 10.38
CA PHE A 217 -22.26 -14.57 9.08
C PHE A 217 -20.95 -14.01 8.50
N LEU A 218 -20.20 -13.24 9.29
CA LEU A 218 -18.90 -12.69 8.90
C LEU A 218 -17.95 -13.79 8.44
N ASN A 219 -17.96 -14.93 9.14
CA ASN A 219 -17.07 -16.04 8.83
C ASN A 219 -17.32 -16.67 7.46
N GLY A 220 -18.56 -16.62 6.94
CA GLY A 220 -18.97 -17.15 5.65
C GLY A 220 -18.79 -16.22 4.45
N LEU A 221 -18.34 -14.97 4.63
CA LEU A 221 -18.29 -13.94 3.57
C LEU A 221 -17.40 -14.29 2.36
N LEU A 222 -16.47 -15.22 2.52
CA LEU A 222 -15.53 -15.68 1.49
C LEU A 222 -15.74 -17.16 1.11
N SER A 223 -16.82 -17.79 1.60
CA SER A 223 -17.04 -19.24 1.50
C SER A 223 -18.04 -19.64 0.40
N LYS A 224 -18.16 -18.82 -0.65
CA LYS A 224 -19.04 -19.09 -1.80
C LYS A 224 -18.23 -19.17 -3.08
#